data_AF-A0A926L0S4-F1
#
_entry.id   AF-A0A926L0S4-F1
#
_cell.length_a   1.000
_cell.length_b   1.000
_cell.length_c   1.000
_cell.angle_alpha   90.00
_cell.angle_beta   90.00
_cell.angle_gamma   90.00
#
_symmetry.space_group_name_H-M   'P 1'
#
loop_
_entity.id
_entity.type
_entity.pdbx_description
1 polymer ?
#
loop_
_entity_poly.entity_id
_entity_poly.type
_entity_poly.pdbx_seq_one_letter_code
_entity_poly.pdbx_strand_id
1 'polypeptide(L)'
;MSNAHAGAESDDLEVRAVLGQHHQGLCDALRSALEAASEEGQLADAVGPASAAELLALLVYGVNVRSRAGGDARSLSRTVDAALGSLRFPG
;
A
#
# COMPACT_ATOMS: atom_id res chain seq x y z
N MET A 1 14.67 5.19 -23.75
CA MET A 1 15.44 3.95 -23.94
C MET A 1 14.89 2.86 -23.02
N SER A 2 14.07 1.99 -23.61
CA SER A 2 13.70 0.62 -23.22
C SER A 2 13.43 0.24 -21.75
N ASN A 3 12.14 0.18 -21.39
CA ASN A 3 11.63 -0.66 -20.29
C ASN A 3 11.64 -2.17 -20.62
N ALA A 4 12.30 -2.61 -21.70
CA ALA A 4 12.29 -4.02 -22.12
C ALA A 4 13.24 -4.94 -21.31
N HIS A 5 13.97 -4.41 -20.31
CA HIS A 5 14.84 -5.21 -19.44
C HIS A 5 14.24 -5.54 -18.05
N ALA A 6 13.12 -4.93 -17.67
CA ALA A 6 12.49 -5.22 -16.38
C ALA A 6 11.81 -6.62 -16.31
N GLY A 7 11.62 -7.27 -17.46
CA GLY A 7 10.95 -8.58 -17.54
C GLY A 7 11.87 -9.79 -17.31
N ALA A 8 13.17 -9.68 -17.57
CA ALA A 8 14.10 -10.82 -17.51
C ALA A 8 14.68 -11.07 -16.11
N GLU A 9 14.87 -10.02 -15.30
CA GLU A 9 15.27 -10.14 -13.89
C GLU A 9 14.09 -10.54 -12.97
N SER A 10 12.86 -10.35 -13.45
CA SER A 10 11.63 -10.68 -12.72
C SER A 10 11.33 -12.19 -12.68
N ASP A 11 12.13 -13.05 -13.32
CA ASP A 11 11.92 -14.51 -13.38
C ASP A 11 12.80 -15.29 -12.39
N ASP A 12 13.63 -14.61 -11.61
CA ASP A 12 14.36 -15.24 -10.52
C ASP A 12 13.38 -15.55 -9.37
N LEU A 13 13.19 -16.84 -9.10
CA LEU A 13 12.28 -17.34 -8.06
C LEU A 13 12.66 -16.81 -6.68
N GLU A 14 13.95 -16.59 -6.42
CA GLU A 14 14.43 -16.06 -5.14
C GLU A 14 14.01 -14.58 -5.00
N VAL A 15 14.15 -13.79 -6.06
CA VAL A 15 13.69 -12.39 -6.09
C VAL A 15 12.17 -12.32 -5.90
N ARG A 16 11.40 -13.19 -6.57
CA ARG A 16 9.94 -13.25 -6.37
C ARG A 16 9.57 -13.64 -4.94
N ALA A 17 10.30 -14.58 -4.33
CA ALA A 17 10.06 -14.98 -2.95
C ALA A 17 10.32 -13.84 -1.97
N VAL A 18 11.43 -13.11 -2.13
CA VAL A 18 11.75 -11.93 -1.31
C VAL A 18 10.70 -10.83 -1.48
N LEU A 19 10.28 -10.54 -2.72
CA LEU A 19 9.22 -9.55 -2.98
C LEU A 19 7.87 -9.98 -2.38
N GLY A 20 7.54 -11.27 -2.47
CA GLY A 20 6.35 -11.85 -1.86
C GLY A 20 6.37 -11.74 -0.33
N GLN A 21 7.50 -12.07 0.30
CA GLN A 21 7.67 -11.94 1.75
C GLN A 21 7.61 -10.47 2.21
N HIS A 22 8.21 -9.56 1.46
CA HIS A 22 8.12 -8.13 1.72
C HIS A 22 6.66 -7.63 1.61
N HIS A 23 5.94 -8.06 0.57
CA HIS A 23 4.53 -7.71 0.41
C HIS A 23 3.69 -8.22 1.59
N GLN A 24 3.88 -9.48 1.97
CA GLN A 24 3.19 -10.08 3.11
C GLN A 24 3.48 -9.32 4.41
N GLY A 25 4.75 -9.01 4.69
CA GLY A 25 5.14 -8.26 5.88
C GLY A 25 4.55 -6.84 5.91
N LEU A 26 4.48 -6.16 4.76
CA LEU A 26 3.81 -4.86 4.66
C LEU A 26 2.31 -4.97 4.94
N CYS A 27 1.62 -5.94 4.34
CA CYS A 27 0.20 -6.17 4.57
C CYS A 27 -0.09 -6.53 6.04
N ASP A 28 0.74 -7.35 6.67
CA ASP A 28 0.54 -7.73 8.07
C ASP A 28 0.76 -6.54 9.02
N ALA A 29 1.76 -5.70 8.76
CA ALA A 29 1.99 -4.47 9.53
C ALA A 29 0.82 -3.48 9.38
N LEU A 30 0.33 -3.28 8.16
CA LEU A 30 -0.82 -2.40 7.89
C LEU A 30 -2.10 -2.96 8.53
N ARG A 31 -2.32 -4.28 8.45
CA ARG A 31 -3.47 -4.94 9.06
C ARG A 31 -3.46 -4.74 10.57
N SER A 32 -2.32 -4.99 11.23
CA SER A 32 -2.20 -4.82 12.67
C SER A 32 -2.48 -3.38 13.12
N ALA A 33 -2.01 -2.38 12.36
CA ALA A 33 -2.33 -0.98 12.63
C ALA A 33 -3.82 -0.66 12.45
N LEU A 34 -4.47 -1.24 11.43
CA LEU A 34 -5.90 -1.05 11.18
C LEU A 34 -6.78 -1.78 12.20
N GLU A 35 -6.35 -2.94 12.69
CA GLU A 35 -7.03 -3.66 13.79
C GLU A 35 -7.03 -2.80 15.07
N ALA A 36 -5.87 -2.23 15.44
CA ALA A 36 -5.78 -1.31 16.56
C ALA A 36 -6.68 -0.07 16.37
N ALA A 37 -6.68 0.52 15.17
CA ALA A 37 -7.56 1.66 14.86
C ALA A 37 -9.05 1.28 14.94
N SER A 38 -9.41 0.05 14.56
CA SER A 38 -10.78 -0.47 14.70
C SER A 38 -11.19 -0.62 16.17
N GLU A 39 -10.30 -1.14 17.01
CA GLU A 39 -10.53 -1.29 18.45
C GLU A 39 -10.72 0.08 19.14
N GLU A 40 -10.04 1.11 18.64
CA GLU A 40 -10.17 2.49 19.08
C GLU A 40 -11.38 3.23 18.46
N GLY A 41 -12.17 2.58 17.60
CA GLY A 41 -13.33 3.19 16.93
C GLY A 41 -12.99 4.25 15.89
N GLN A 42 -11.77 4.22 15.33
CA GLN A 42 -11.28 5.19 14.35
C GLN A 42 -11.57 4.78 12.90
N LEU A 43 -11.92 3.51 12.66
CA LEU A 43 -12.32 3.00 11.36
C LEU A 43 -13.84 2.96 11.21
N ALA A 44 -14.32 3.18 9.98
CA ALA A 44 -15.74 2.98 9.67
C ALA A 44 -16.11 1.49 9.82
N ASP A 45 -17.31 1.20 10.36
CA ASP A 45 -17.76 -0.17 10.66
C ASP A 45 -17.73 -1.14 9.46
N ALA A 46 -17.85 -0.60 8.24
CA ALA A 46 -17.82 -1.39 7.01
C ALA A 46 -16.40 -1.75 6.51
N VAL A 47 -15.36 -1.20 7.14
CA VAL A 47 -13.96 -1.39 6.72
C VAL A 47 -13.40 -2.67 7.31
N GLY A 48 -13.13 -3.66 6.46
CA GLY A 48 -12.38 -4.85 6.84
C GLY A 48 -10.86 -4.57 6.91
N PRO A 49 -10.20 -4.71 8.07
CA PRO A 49 -8.78 -4.38 8.24
C PRO A 49 -7.85 -5.09 7.24
N ALA A 50 -8.12 -6.38 6.93
CA ALA A 50 -7.31 -7.14 5.99
C ALA A 50 -7.40 -6.59 4.55
N SER A 51 -8.61 -6.33 4.04
CA SER A 51 -8.79 -5.78 2.69
C SER A 51 -8.29 -4.34 2.58
N ALA A 52 -8.44 -3.55 3.65
CA ALA A 52 -7.89 -2.20 3.70
C ALA A 52 -6.35 -2.21 3.73
N ALA A 53 -5.71 -3.18 4.40
CA ALA A 53 -4.27 -3.35 4.38
C ALA A 53 -3.73 -3.64 2.97
N GLU A 54 -4.39 -4.54 2.23
CA GLU A 54 -4.04 -4.84 0.83
C GLU A 54 -4.19 -3.61 -0.06
N LEU A 55 -5.29 -2.86 0.08
CA LEU A 55 -5.52 -1.61 -0.65
C LEU A 55 -4.41 -0.58 -0.38
N LEU A 56 -4.03 -0.39 0.89
CA LEU A 56 -2.97 0.54 1.28
C LEU A 56 -1.59 0.07 0.78
N ALA A 57 -1.31 -1.23 0.76
CA ALA A 57 -0.07 -1.78 0.19
C ALA A 57 0.03 -1.49 -1.32
N LEU A 58 -1.06 -1.67 -2.07
CA LEU A 58 -1.12 -1.29 -3.48
C LEU A 58 -0.88 0.20 -3.69
N LEU A 59 -1.46 1.04 -2.83
CA LEU A 59 -1.24 2.49 -2.87
C LEU A 59 0.22 2.85 -2.61
N VAL A 60 0.88 2.22 -1.64
CA VAL A 60 2.32 2.40 -1.38
C VAL A 60 3.15 2.12 -2.63
N TYR A 61 2.87 1.04 -3.36
CA TYR A 61 3.57 0.74 -4.61
C TYR A 61 3.28 1.78 -5.70
N GLY A 62 2.03 2.22 -5.85
CA GLY A 62 1.67 3.29 -6.79
C GLY A 62 2.38 4.60 -6.49
N VAL A 63 2.47 4.98 -5.21
CA VAL A 63 3.22 6.15 -4.74
C VAL A 63 4.71 5.99 -5.02
N ASN A 64 5.30 4.82 -4.76
CA ASN A 64 6.71 4.55 -5.03
C ASN A 64 7.05 4.68 -6.52
N VAL A 65 6.21 4.13 -7.41
CA VAL A 65 6.40 4.24 -8.87
C VAL A 65 6.30 5.70 -9.32
N ARG A 66 5.26 6.41 -8.88
CA ARG A 66 5.01 7.78 -9.32
C ARG A 66 6.02 8.77 -8.74
N SER A 67 6.49 8.55 -7.52
CA SER A 67 7.57 9.32 -6.90
C SER A 67 8.88 9.18 -7.70
N ARG A 68 9.26 7.95 -8.08
CA ARG A 68 10.44 7.69 -8.93
C ARG A 68 10.33 8.32 -10.32
N ALA A 69 9.12 8.49 -10.83
CA ALA A 69 8.85 9.18 -12.09
C ALA A 69 8.81 10.72 -11.96
N GLY A 70 9.14 11.28 -10.80
CA GLY A 70 9.15 12.75 -10.58
C GLY A 70 7.78 13.34 -10.26
N GLY A 71 6.84 12.53 -9.76
CA GLY A 71 5.53 13.00 -9.33
C GLY A 71 5.61 14.03 -8.20
N ASP A 72 4.77 15.06 -8.27
CA ASP A 72 4.68 16.10 -7.24
C ASP A 72 4.34 15.50 -5.86
N ALA A 73 5.21 15.77 -4.89
CA ALA A 73 5.09 15.23 -3.53
C ALA A 73 3.77 15.66 -2.85
N ARG A 74 3.29 16.88 -3.10
CA ARG A 74 2.01 17.33 -2.53
C ARG A 74 0.85 16.56 -3.11
N SER A 75 0.86 16.30 -4.42
CA SER A 75 -0.15 15.46 -5.06
C SER A 75 -0.14 14.04 -4.53
N LEU A 76 1.04 13.45 -4.30
CA LEU A 76 1.14 12.09 -3.73
C LEU A 76 0.62 12.06 -2.29
N SER A 77 0.99 13.03 -1.46
CA SER A 77 0.46 13.17 -0.09
C SER A 77 -1.06 13.26 -0.08
N ARG A 78 -1.66 14.12 -0.93
CA ARG A 78 -3.12 14.24 -1.02
C ARG A 78 -3.81 12.94 -1.40
N THR A 79 -3.18 12.11 -2.25
CA THR A 79 -3.73 10.80 -2.59
C THR A 79 -3.71 9.86 -1.40
N VAL A 80 -2.64 9.86 -0.60
CA VAL A 80 -2.55 9.09 0.65
C VAL A 80 -3.60 9.58 1.65
N ASP A 81 -3.70 10.89 1.85
CA ASP A 81 -4.67 11.49 2.77
C ASP A 81 -6.12 11.15 2.39
N ALA A 82 -6.44 11.17 1.08
CA ALA A 82 -7.77 10.80 0.60
C ALA A 82 -8.08 9.31 0.85
N ALA A 83 -7.10 8.43 0.64
CA ALA A 83 -7.26 7.00 0.92
C ALA A 83 -7.49 6.77 2.42
N LEU A 84 -6.67 7.36 3.30
CA LEU A 84 -6.87 7.26 4.75
C LEU A 84 -8.20 7.87 5.19
N GLY A 85 -8.60 8.99 4.60
CA GLY A 85 -9.90 9.63 4.86
C GLY A 85 -11.08 8.72 4.52
N SER A 86 -10.97 7.90 3.48
CA SER A 86 -12.03 6.96 3.08
C SER A 86 -12.23 5.79 4.05
N LEU A 87 -11.23 5.51 4.92
CA LEU A 87 -11.28 4.42 5.89
C LEU A 87 -11.80 4.87 7.27
N ARG A 88 -11.78 6.17 7.53
CA ARG A 88 -12.14 6.72 8.85
C ARG A 88 -13.64 6.65 9.09
N PHE A 89 -14.01 6.45 10.35
CA PHE A 89 -15.39 6.61 10.78
C PHE A 89 -15.85 8.05 10.47
N PRO A 90 -16.99 8.26 9.78
CA PRO A 90 -17.56 9.59 9.63
C PRO A 90 -18.05 10.05 11.01
N GLY A 91 -17.35 11.01 11.61
CA GLY A 91 -17.80 11.70 12.82
C GLY A 91 -19.11 12.45 12.62
#